data_AF-A0A1I2UFS6-F1
#
_entry.id   AF-A0A1I2UFS6-F1
#
_cell.length_a   1.000
_cell.length_b   1.000
_cell.length_c   1.000
_cell.angle_alpha   90.00
_cell.angle_beta   90.00
_cell.angle_gamma   90.00
#
_symmetry.space_group_name_H-M   'P 1'
#
loop_
_entity.id
_entity.type
_entity.pdbx_description
1 polymer ?
#
loop_
_entity_poly.entity_id
_entity_poly.type
_entity_poly.pdbx_seq_one_letter_code
_entity_poly.pdbx_strand_id
1 'polypeptide(L)' 'MPSMTQQSQPRHNTADQDEQVLLGVDTHKDLHVAAVITSTGLLLDTRGFPTTREGYRQLL' A
#
# COMPACT_ATOMS: atom_id res chain seq x y z
N MET A 1 -28.20 15.06 39.64
CA MET A 1 -27.55 14.02 38.82
C MET A 1 -28.29 13.90 37.49
N PRO A 2 -27.90 14.62 36.42
CA PRO A 2 -28.38 14.30 35.10
C PRO A 2 -27.36 13.39 34.41
N SER A 3 -27.81 12.18 34.06
CA SER A 3 -27.19 11.32 33.07
C SER A 3 -27.12 12.08 31.74
N MET A 4 -25.91 12.41 31.28
CA MET A 4 -25.68 12.71 29.87
C MET A 4 -25.44 11.39 29.16
N THR A 5 -26.34 11.08 28.24
CA THR A 5 -26.23 10.01 27.25
C THR A 5 -24.89 10.12 26.53
N GLN A 6 -23.98 9.18 26.81
CA GLN A 6 -22.78 8.99 26.02
C GLN A 6 -23.22 8.58 24.62
N GLN A 7 -23.05 9.48 23.66
CA GLN A 7 -23.29 9.23 22.25
C GLN A 7 -22.48 8.00 21.84
N SER A 8 -23.19 6.97 21.38
CA SER A 8 -22.61 5.77 20.79
C SER A 8 -21.75 6.20 19.61
N GLN A 9 -20.43 6.27 19.82
CA GLN A 9 -19.47 6.38 18.73
C GLN A 9 -19.78 5.27 17.73
N PRO A 10 -19.81 5.55 16.41
CA PRO A 10 -20.02 4.51 15.42
C PRO A 10 -18.90 3.50 15.61
N ARG A 11 -19.27 2.26 15.97
CA ARG A 11 -18.34 1.14 15.98
C ARG A 11 -17.79 1.04 14.57
N HIS A 12 -16.55 1.46 14.38
CA HIS A 12 -15.87 1.28 13.11
C HIS A 12 -15.85 -0.23 12.86
N ASN A 13 -16.70 -0.67 11.93
CA ASN A 13 -16.85 -2.06 11.56
C ASN A 13 -15.46 -2.54 11.12
N THR A 14 -14.92 -3.58 11.75
CA THR A 14 -13.55 -4.10 11.54
C THR A 14 -13.37 -4.75 10.14
N ALA A 15 -14.22 -4.40 9.17
CA ALA A 15 -14.20 -4.86 7.79
C ALA A 15 -13.62 -3.81 6.81
N ASP A 16 -13.43 -2.55 7.23
CA ASP A 16 -12.65 -1.53 6.51
C ASP A 16 -11.29 -1.34 7.19
N GLN A 17 -10.53 -2.42 7.35
CA GLN A 17 -9.10 -2.26 7.56
C GLN A 17 -8.50 -2.16 6.16
N ASP A 18 -8.35 -0.95 5.64
CA ASP A 18 -7.50 -0.70 4.49
C ASP A 18 -6.13 -1.32 4.80
N GLU A 19 -5.85 -2.50 4.23
CA GLU A 19 -4.61 -3.21 4.52
C GLU A 19 -3.45 -2.37 3.98
N GLN A 20 -2.73 -1.72 4.90
CA GLN A 20 -1.65 -0.82 4.53
C GLN A 20 -0.49 -1.63 3.94
N VAL A 21 -0.19 -1.35 2.67
CA VAL A 21 0.96 -1.89 1.96
C VAL A 21 2.00 -0.81 1.73
N LEU A 22 3.26 -1.22 1.68
CA LEU A 22 4.41 -0.38 1.38
C LEU A 22 4.94 -0.75 0.00
N LEU A 23 5.18 0.26 -0.85
CA LEU A 23 5.82 0.09 -2.15
C LEU A 23 7.25 0.63 -2.09
N GLY A 24 8.22 -0.22 -2.40
CA GLY A 24 9.61 0.16 -2.64
C GLY A 24 9.94 0.07 -4.13
N VAL A 25 10.73 1.00 -4.64
CA VAL A 25 11.26 0.96 -6.01
C VAL A 25 12.78 1.06 -5.98
N ASP A 26 13.46 0.05 -6.49
CA ASP A 26 14.90 0.09 -6.79
C ASP A 26 15.10 0.58 -8.22
N THR A 27 15.84 1.68 -8.38
CA THR A 27 15.97 2.42 -9.64
C THR A 27 17.31 2.18 -10.35
N HIS A 28 17.63 0.91 -10.59
CA HIS A 28 18.88 0.53 -11.27
C HIS A 28 18.95 1.06 -12.72
N LYS A 29 20.17 1.11 -13.27
CA LYS A 29 20.43 1.74 -14.57
C LYS A 29 19.58 1.18 -15.71
N ASP A 30 19.44 -0.15 -15.77
CA ASP A 30 18.84 -0.85 -16.91
C ASP A 30 17.44 -1.41 -16.60
N LEU A 31 17.10 -1.52 -15.32
CA LEU A 31 15.86 -2.10 -14.83
C LEU A 31 15.43 -1.44 -13.52
N HIS A 32 14.17 -0.99 -13.48
CA HIS A 32 13.50 -0.59 -12.25
C HIS A 32 12.73 -1.77 -11.68
N VAL A 33 12.83 -2.01 -10.38
CA VAL A 33 12.11 -3.11 -9.73
C VAL A 33 11.23 -2.53 -8.64
N ALA A 34 9.93 -2.78 -8.75
CA ALA A 34 8.93 -2.48 -7.73
C ALA A 34 8.70 -3.71 -6.85
N ALA A 35 8.63 -3.53 -5.54
CA ALA A 35 8.23 -4.54 -4.57
C ALA A 35 7.14 -3.99 -3.66
N VAL A 36 6.06 -4.75 -3.50
CA VAL A 36 4.97 -4.44 -2.58
C VAL A 36 5.06 -5.37 -1.38
N ILE A 37 5.05 -4.81 -0.18
CA ILE A 37 5.11 -5.56 1.07
C ILE A 37 3.99 -5.14 2.01
N THR A 38 3.61 -6.00 2.96
CA THR A 38 2.78 -5.61 4.11
C THR A 38 3.55 -4.68 5.04
N SER A 39 2.87 -4.01 5.96
CA SER A 39 3.49 -3.21 7.03
C SER A 39 4.43 -4.02 7.94
N THR A 40 4.23 -5.34 8.04
CA THR A 40 5.10 -6.27 8.79
C THR A 40 6.28 -6.80 7.96
N GLY A 41 6.37 -6.43 6.69
CA GLY A 41 7.48 -6.78 5.80
C GLY A 41 7.28 -8.07 4.98
N LEU A 42 6.08 -8.65 4.95
CA LEU A 42 5.78 -9.79 4.09
C LEU A 42 5.75 -9.33 2.63
N LEU A 43 6.50 -9.99 1.74
CA LEU A 43 6.47 -9.71 0.31
C LEU A 43 5.15 -10.20 -0.32
N LEU A 44 4.45 -9.28 -1.00
CA LEU A 44 3.21 -9.56 -1.71
C LEU A 44 3.45 -9.79 -3.19
N ASP A 45 4.23 -8.92 -3.85
CA ASP A 45 4.58 -9.09 -5.27
C ASP A 45 5.84 -8.28 -5.66
N THR A 46 6.43 -8.62 -6.80
CA THR A 46 7.52 -7.87 -7.44
C THR A 46 7.29 -7.72 -8.94
N ARG A 47 7.72 -6.59 -9.50
CA ARG A 47 7.69 -6.37 -10.95
C ARG A 47 8.86 -5.56 -11.46
N GLY A 48 9.48 -6.03 -12.54
CA GLY A 48 10.58 -5.37 -13.24
C GLY A 48 10.11 -4.59 -14.46
N PHE A 49 10.70 -3.42 -14.68
CA PHE A 49 10.42 -2.52 -15.80
C PHE A 49 11.74 -2.08 -16.44
N PRO A 50 12.00 -2.42 -17.72
CA PRO A 50 13.20 -1.95 -18.40
C PRO A 50 13.25 -0.42 -18.43
N THR A 51 14.43 0.19 -18.29
CA THR A 51 14.60 1.67 -18.36
C THR A 51 14.55 2.21 -19.79
N THR A 52 13.69 1.61 -20.62
CA THR A 52 13.37 2.05 -21.97
C THR A 52 12.08 2.86 -21.96
N ARG A 53 11.81 3.63 -23.03
CA ARG A 53 10.55 4.37 -23.15
C ARG A 53 9.32 3.48 -23.01
N GLU A 54 9.34 2.30 -23.63
CA GLU A 54 8.21 1.36 -23.54
C GLU A 54 8.08 0.76 -22.13
N GLY A 55 9.19 0.55 -21.41
CA GLY A 55 9.16 0.10 -20.02
C GLY A 55 8.61 1.16 -19.06
N TYR A 56 8.99 2.44 -19.23
CA TYR A 56 8.38 3.54 -18.46
C TYR A 56 6.89 3.70 -18.71
N ARG A 57 6.40 3.41 -19.94
CA ARG A 57 4.96 3.43 -20.23
C ARG A 57 4.18 2.35 -19.48
N GLN A 58 4.81 1.28 -19.02
CA GLN A 58 4.16 0.25 -18.21
C GLN A 58 4.00 0.68 -16.74
N LEU A 59 4.59 1.81 -16.32
CA LEU A 59 4.44 2.39 -14.98
C LEU A 59 3.26 3.37 -14.85
N LEU A 60 2.67 3.80 -15.97
CA LEU A 60 1.56 4.76 -16.05
C LEU A 60 0.23 4.04 -16.31
#